data_AF-A0A841Z958-F1
#
_entry.id   AF-A0A841Z958-F1
#
_cell.length_a   1.000
_cell.length_b   1.000
_cell.length_c   1.000
_cell.angle_alpha   90.00
_cell.angle_beta   90.00
_cell.angle_gamma   90.00
#
_symmetry.space_group_name_H-M   'P 1'
#
loop_
_entity.id
_entity.type
_entity.pdbx_description
1 polymer ?
#
loop_
_entity_poly.entity_id
_entity_poly.type
_entity_poly.pdbx_seq_one_letter_code
_entity_poly.pdbx_strand_id
1 'polypeptide(L)'
;MKIGNIKNIKEELEDLKKKEFKKMIAALALGSAMLSIPLVTAYASVSQNVNISMLHEETNGAKNNKYHKLSKGYANLKLSVAASGNAAPTVTVSLMKEKFGFDTSYGKRNFTPGKKWSYKTTTHQYYVDGNSSSYYLVAEKSGRYYEIRATGTLKNK
;
A
#
# COMPACT_ATOMS: atom_id res chain seq x y z
N MET A 1 -49.41 12.86 23.40
CA MET A 1 -47.96 13.13 23.57
C MET A 1 -47.21 12.18 22.63
N LYS A 2 -46.32 12.73 21.77
CA LYS A 2 -45.83 12.13 20.52
C LYS A 2 -44.93 10.88 20.73
N ILE A 3 -45.46 9.68 20.47
CA ILE A 3 -44.66 8.43 20.38
C ILE A 3 -44.20 8.14 18.93
N GLY A 4 -44.75 8.84 17.93
CA GLY A 4 -44.44 8.64 16.51
C GLY A 4 -43.07 9.15 16.02
N ASN A 5 -42.41 10.05 16.75
CA ASN A 5 -41.18 10.70 16.25
C ASN A 5 -39.89 9.88 16.47
N ILE A 6 -39.87 8.91 17.41
CA ILE A 6 -38.64 8.19 17.75
C ILE A 6 -38.39 7.00 16.80
N LYS A 7 -39.45 6.41 16.22
CA LYS A 7 -39.33 5.32 15.23
C LYS A 7 -38.72 5.81 13.92
N ASN A 8 -39.21 6.91 13.36
CA ASN A 8 -38.69 7.48 12.11
C ASN A 8 -37.20 7.85 12.20
N ILE A 9 -36.76 8.42 13.33
CA ILE A 9 -35.35 8.80 13.51
C ILE A 9 -34.44 7.56 13.55
N LYS A 10 -34.89 6.45 14.13
CA LYS A 10 -34.11 5.19 14.17
C LYS A 10 -34.03 4.53 12.79
N GLU A 11 -35.12 4.54 12.02
CA GLU A 11 -35.14 4.02 10.65
C GLU A 11 -34.24 4.85 9.72
N GLU A 12 -34.28 6.18 9.82
CA GLU A 12 -33.39 7.08 9.06
C GLU A 12 -31.90 6.86 9.41
N LEU A 13 -31.58 6.60 10.69
CA LEU A 13 -30.21 6.32 11.12
C LEU A 13 -29.69 4.98 10.60
N GLU A 14 -30.56 3.95 10.58
CA GLU A 14 -30.20 2.64 10.02
C GLU A 14 -30.02 2.71 8.51
N ASP A 15 -30.84 3.49 7.80
CA ASP A 15 -30.71 3.67 6.35
C ASP A 15 -29.47 4.48 5.98
N LEU A 16 -29.11 5.50 6.76
CA LEU A 16 -27.83 6.21 6.60
C LEU A 16 -26.64 5.28 6.82
N LYS A 17 -26.66 4.45 7.87
CA LYS A 17 -25.60 3.45 8.12
C LYS A 17 -25.51 2.41 7.00
N LYS A 18 -26.64 1.90 6.50
CA LYS A 18 -26.68 0.98 5.36
C LYS A 18 -26.18 1.64 4.07
N LYS A 19 -26.47 2.93 3.85
CA LYS A 19 -26.00 3.68 2.68
C LYS A 19 -24.50 3.92 2.71
N GLU A 20 -23.94 4.28 3.87
CA GLU A 20 -22.49 4.42 4.06
C GLU A 20 -21.77 3.07 3.96
N PHE A 21 -22.35 1.99 4.50
CA PHE A 21 -21.81 0.64 4.36
C PHE A 21 -21.87 0.11 2.92
N LYS A 22 -22.95 0.40 2.18
CA LYS A 22 -23.06 0.09 0.74
C LYS A 22 -22.06 0.88 -0.10
N LYS A 23 -21.78 2.15 0.24
CA LYS A 23 -20.69 2.92 -0.40
C LYS A 23 -19.31 2.28 -0.12
N MET A 24 -19.09 1.79 1.10
CA MET A 24 -17.85 1.08 1.46
C MET A 24 -17.70 -0.23 0.68
N ILE A 25 -18.77 -1.01 0.50
CA ILE A 25 -18.76 -2.24 -0.31
C ILE A 25 -18.62 -1.94 -1.80
N ALA A 26 -19.27 -0.89 -2.33
CA ALA A 26 -19.09 -0.46 -3.71
C ALA A 26 -17.65 0.00 -3.98
N ALA A 27 -17.02 0.68 -3.02
CA ALA A 27 -15.59 1.01 -3.07
C ALA A 27 -14.68 -0.24 -2.97
N LEU A 28 -15.13 -1.29 -2.25
CA LEU A 28 -14.42 -2.57 -2.14
C LEU A 28 -14.54 -3.42 -3.42
N ALA A 29 -15.71 -3.43 -4.07
CA ALA A 29 -15.98 -4.16 -5.31
C ALA A 29 -15.35 -3.50 -6.56
N LEU A 30 -15.17 -2.18 -6.55
CA LEU A 30 -14.29 -1.49 -7.51
C LEU A 30 -12.80 -1.70 -7.22
N GLY A 31 -12.45 -2.21 -6.04
CA GLY A 31 -11.08 -2.52 -5.62
C GLY A 31 -10.57 -3.91 -6.03
N SER A 32 -11.43 -4.81 -6.53
CA SER A 32 -11.07 -6.18 -6.91
C SER A 32 -10.92 -6.43 -8.41
N ALA A 33 -10.99 -5.39 -9.25
CA ALA A 33 -10.76 -5.50 -10.69
C ALA A 33 -9.80 -4.42 -11.22
N MET A 34 -8.56 -4.40 -10.73
CA MET A 34 -7.50 -3.74 -11.49
C MET A 34 -7.00 -4.72 -12.55
N LEU A 35 -7.62 -4.59 -13.73
CA LEU A 35 -7.26 -5.18 -15.01
C LEU A 35 -5.73 -5.25 -15.17
N SER A 36 -5.25 -6.46 -15.44
CA SER A 36 -3.90 -6.73 -15.94
C SER A 36 -3.62 -5.84 -17.14
N ILE A 37 -2.71 -4.88 -17.00
CA ILE A 37 -2.28 -4.05 -18.12
C ILE A 37 -1.42 -4.93 -19.04
N PRO A 38 -1.69 -4.96 -20.35
CA PRO A 38 -0.86 -5.69 -21.30
C PRO A 38 0.56 -5.12 -21.30
N LEU A 39 1.51 -6.03 -21.24
CA LEU A 39 2.95 -5.80 -21.19
C LEU A 39 3.45 -5.27 -22.55
N VAL A 40 3.13 -4.02 -22.90
CA VAL A 40 3.63 -3.40 -24.14
C VAL A 40 4.82 -2.51 -23.83
N THR A 41 5.88 -2.82 -24.56
CA THR A 41 7.23 -2.28 -24.54
C THR A 41 7.24 -0.77 -24.77
N ALA A 42 7.42 0.01 -23.71
CA ALA A 42 7.94 1.37 -23.80
C ALA A 42 8.90 1.58 -22.63
N TYR A 43 10.19 1.75 -22.94
CA TYR A 43 11.20 2.20 -21.98
C TYR A 43 10.98 3.69 -21.71
N ALA A 44 9.91 4.00 -21.00
CA ALA A 44 9.73 5.25 -20.29
C ALA A 44 9.60 4.90 -18.81
N SER A 45 10.02 5.80 -17.93
CA SER A 45 9.89 5.71 -16.47
C SER A 45 8.41 5.66 -16.04
N VAL A 46 7.69 4.59 -16.40
CA VAL A 46 6.28 4.40 -16.06
C VAL A 46 6.20 4.29 -14.54
N SER A 47 5.40 5.20 -13.97
CA SER A 47 5.13 5.19 -12.55
C SER A 47 4.30 3.96 -12.20
N GLN A 48 4.88 3.03 -11.45
CA GLN A 48 4.22 1.78 -11.07
C GLN A 48 3.56 1.93 -9.72
N ASN A 49 2.29 1.54 -9.62
CA ASN A 49 1.54 1.63 -8.38
C ASN A 49 2.09 0.66 -7.32
N VAL A 50 2.17 1.15 -6.09
CA VAL A 50 2.55 0.38 -4.91
C VAL A 50 1.40 0.45 -3.91
N ASN A 51 0.98 -0.70 -3.40
CA ASN A 51 0.00 -0.83 -2.33
C ASN A 51 0.50 -1.88 -1.33
N ILE A 52 0.66 -1.45 -0.08
CA ILE A 52 1.14 -2.27 1.02
C ILE A 52 0.11 -2.16 2.14
N SER A 53 -0.41 -3.31 2.57
CA SER A 53 -1.30 -3.43 3.72
C SER A 53 -0.72 -4.46 4.68
N MET A 54 -0.43 -4.04 5.90
CA MET A 54 0.21 -4.87 6.93
C MET A 54 -0.67 -4.92 8.16
N LEU A 55 -1.26 -6.09 8.42
CA LEU A 55 -1.85 -6.42 9.73
C LEU A 55 -0.78 -7.02 10.66
N HIS A 56 0.05 -7.91 10.12
CA HIS A 56 1.14 -8.60 10.82
C HIS A 56 2.51 -7.99 10.51
N GLU A 57 3.58 -8.46 11.15
CA GLU A 57 4.89 -7.81 11.15
C GLU A 57 5.51 -7.60 9.76
N GLU A 58 5.12 -8.38 8.74
CA GLU A 58 5.73 -8.34 7.41
C GLU A 58 4.70 -8.42 6.29
N THR A 59 4.98 -7.78 5.16
CA THR A 59 4.37 -8.05 3.86
C THR A 59 5.44 -8.11 2.78
N ASN A 60 5.40 -9.18 1.97
CA ASN A 60 6.37 -9.46 0.94
C ASN A 60 5.72 -9.44 -0.45
N GLY A 61 6.24 -8.61 -1.36
CA GLY A 61 5.72 -8.46 -2.71
C GLY A 61 5.85 -9.73 -3.57
N ALA A 62 6.97 -10.46 -3.49
CA ALA A 62 7.17 -11.68 -4.27
C ALA A 62 6.14 -12.76 -3.93
N LYS A 63 5.88 -12.99 -2.63
CA LYS A 63 4.85 -13.93 -2.16
C LYS A 63 3.43 -13.58 -2.65
N ASN A 64 3.20 -12.33 -3.05
CA ASN A 64 1.92 -11.81 -3.55
C ASN A 64 1.94 -11.48 -5.06
N ASN A 65 2.95 -11.95 -5.79
CA ASN A 65 3.15 -11.67 -7.22
C ASN A 65 3.12 -10.17 -7.57
N LYS A 66 3.70 -9.33 -6.70
CA LYS A 66 3.81 -7.88 -6.86
C LYS A 66 5.24 -7.51 -7.21
N TYR A 67 5.52 -7.54 -8.51
CA TYR A 67 6.83 -7.16 -9.05
C TYR A 67 6.78 -5.83 -9.79
N HIS A 68 7.95 -5.22 -9.91
CA HIS A 68 8.19 -3.93 -10.53
C HIS A 68 9.30 -4.04 -11.57
N LYS A 69 9.07 -3.45 -12.73
CA LYS A 69 10.06 -3.32 -13.79
C LYS A 69 10.90 -2.07 -13.55
N LEU A 70 12.20 -2.24 -13.31
CA LEU A 70 13.13 -1.14 -13.13
C LEU A 70 14.31 -1.29 -14.09
N SER A 71 14.79 -0.14 -14.57
CA SER A 71 16.06 -0.03 -15.27
C SER A 71 17.20 0.26 -14.30
N LYS A 72 18.45 -0.07 -14.68
CA LYS A 72 19.67 0.29 -13.95
C LYS A 72 19.68 1.79 -13.61
N GLY A 73 20.06 2.13 -12.39
CA GLY A 73 20.14 3.52 -11.90
C GLY A 73 19.27 3.77 -10.69
N TYR A 74 18.92 5.03 -10.45
CA TYR A 74 18.09 5.39 -9.31
C TYR A 74 16.60 5.13 -9.56
N ALA A 75 15.94 4.54 -8.58
CA ALA A 75 14.50 4.39 -8.51
C ALA A 75 13.96 5.09 -7.26
N ASN A 76 12.89 5.88 -7.44
CA ASN A 76 12.23 6.63 -6.38
C ASN A 76 10.95 5.92 -5.98
N LEU A 77 10.85 5.58 -4.69
CA LEU A 77 9.67 5.07 -4.02
C LEU A 77 9.01 6.22 -3.26
N LYS A 78 7.85 6.67 -3.70
CA LYS A 78 7.01 7.64 -2.99
C LYS A 78 5.84 6.90 -2.36
N LEU A 79 5.63 7.04 -1.06
CA LEU A 79 4.54 6.39 -0.32
C LEU A 79 3.78 7.39 0.54
N SER A 80 2.46 7.29 0.55
CA SER A 80 1.56 7.90 1.53
C SER A 80 1.17 6.84 2.53
N VAL A 81 1.56 7.01 3.79
CA VAL A 81 1.55 5.95 4.82
C VAL A 81 0.76 6.38 6.04
N ALA A 82 -0.11 5.51 6.54
CA ALA A 82 -0.87 5.71 7.77
C ALA A 82 -1.00 4.41 8.58
N ALA A 83 -1.21 4.54 9.89
CA ALA A 83 -1.45 3.42 10.80
C ALA A 83 -2.78 3.55 11.56
N SER A 84 -3.39 2.41 11.90
CA SER A 84 -4.52 2.34 12.82
C SER A 84 -4.02 2.56 14.26
N GLY A 85 -4.66 3.44 15.02
CA GLY A 85 -4.32 3.70 16.43
C GLY A 85 -3.35 4.85 16.69
N ASN A 86 -2.95 4.99 17.96
CA ASN A 86 -2.23 6.17 18.48
C ASN A 86 -0.71 6.03 18.48
N ALA A 87 -0.20 4.83 18.23
CA ALA A 87 1.23 4.60 18.08
C ALA A 87 1.67 4.90 16.64
N ALA A 88 2.94 5.26 16.48
CA ALA A 88 3.56 5.47 15.19
C ALA A 88 4.73 4.47 15.07
N PRO A 89 4.44 3.19 14.81
CA PRO A 89 5.47 2.16 14.73
C PRO A 89 6.45 2.48 13.61
N THR A 90 7.74 2.22 13.81
CA THR A 90 8.71 2.31 12.73
C THR A 90 8.42 1.20 11.72
N VAL A 91 8.35 1.61 10.45
CA VAL A 91 8.19 0.71 9.31
C VAL A 91 9.45 0.78 8.47
N THR A 92 9.90 -0.37 8.02
CA THR A 92 11.07 -0.53 7.17
C THR A 92 10.62 -1.10 5.85
N VAL A 93 10.97 -0.45 4.74
CA VAL A 93 10.73 -0.98 3.40
C VAL A 93 12.04 -1.22 2.66
N SER A 94 12.16 -2.42 2.12
CA SER A 94 13.33 -2.91 1.40
C SER A 94 12.96 -3.17 -0.04
N LEU A 95 13.83 -2.78 -0.97
CA LEU A 95 13.74 -3.19 -2.37
C LEU A 95 14.60 -4.44 -2.56
N MET A 96 13.99 -5.48 -3.09
CA MET A 96 14.60 -6.77 -3.38
C MET A 96 14.54 -7.05 -4.87
N LYS A 97 15.41 -7.92 -5.37
CA LYS A 97 15.33 -8.52 -6.70
C LYS A 97 15.41 -10.03 -6.58
N GLU A 98 14.40 -10.69 -7.12
CA GLU A 98 14.35 -12.14 -7.20
C GLU A 98 15.47 -12.66 -8.09
N LYS A 99 16.16 -13.70 -7.63
CA LYS A 99 17.11 -14.47 -8.44
C LYS A 99 17.11 -15.93 -8.00
N PHE A 100 17.73 -16.78 -8.82
CA PHE A 100 17.96 -18.16 -8.41
C PHE A 100 18.90 -18.18 -7.19
N GLY A 101 18.40 -18.66 -6.05
CA GLY A 101 19.09 -18.65 -4.76
C GLY A 101 18.61 -17.54 -3.82
N PHE A 102 19.53 -16.87 -3.12
CA PHE A 102 19.20 -15.80 -2.18
C PHE A 102 18.92 -14.49 -2.90
N ASP A 103 17.82 -13.81 -2.64
CA ASP A 103 17.52 -12.54 -3.32
C ASP A 103 18.50 -11.41 -3.02
N THR A 104 18.70 -10.51 -3.99
CA THR A 104 19.55 -9.32 -3.80
C THR A 104 18.74 -8.21 -3.13
N SER A 105 19.27 -7.64 -2.03
CA SER A 105 18.70 -6.45 -1.40
C SER A 105 19.38 -5.17 -1.91
N TYR A 106 18.59 -4.13 -2.14
CA TYR A 106 19.06 -2.78 -2.52
C TYR A 106 18.96 -1.78 -1.37
N GLY A 107 18.85 -2.29 -0.14
CA GLY A 107 18.87 -1.52 1.09
C GLY A 107 17.51 -1.38 1.76
N LYS A 108 17.57 -0.96 3.02
CA LYS A 108 16.41 -0.72 3.89
C LYS A 108 16.13 0.79 4.01
N ARG A 109 14.85 1.16 4.08
CA ARG A 109 14.40 2.55 4.24
C ARG A 109 13.34 2.62 5.32
N ASN A 110 13.59 3.43 6.33
CA ASN A 110 12.69 3.56 7.46
C ASN A 110 11.76 4.75 7.25
N PHE A 111 10.53 4.61 7.69
CA PHE A 111 9.58 5.70 7.82
C PHE A 111 8.66 5.50 9.01
N THR A 112 8.07 6.60 9.44
CA THR A 112 7.10 6.63 10.53
C THR A 112 5.73 6.97 9.94
N PRO A 113 4.74 6.06 10.02
CA PRO A 113 3.38 6.33 9.56
C PRO A 113 2.76 7.46 10.39
N GLY A 114 1.77 8.16 9.84
CA GLY A 114 0.93 8.99 10.70
C GLY A 114 -0.04 8.14 11.53
N LYS A 115 -0.52 8.74 12.62
CA LYS A 115 -1.39 8.11 13.63
C LYS A 115 -2.87 8.24 13.24
N LYS A 116 -3.73 7.36 13.73
CA LYS A 116 -5.20 7.42 13.55
C LYS A 116 -5.60 7.64 12.09
N TRP A 117 -4.97 6.93 11.16
CA TRP A 117 -5.20 7.09 9.72
C TRP A 117 -4.84 8.48 9.13
N SER A 118 -4.09 9.30 9.86
CA SER A 118 -3.43 10.48 9.30
C SER A 118 -2.30 10.02 8.38
N TYR A 119 -2.35 10.41 7.10
CA TYR A 119 -1.35 9.99 6.13
C TYR A 119 -0.13 10.90 6.16
N LYS A 120 1.06 10.30 6.15
CA LYS A 120 2.34 10.98 5.94
C LYS A 120 2.98 10.51 4.64
N THR A 121 3.43 11.46 3.82
CA THR A 121 4.16 11.14 2.60
C THR A 121 5.65 10.98 2.90
N THR A 122 6.25 9.92 2.38
CA THR A 122 7.69 9.67 2.40
C THR A 122 8.20 9.41 0.98
N THR A 123 9.44 9.78 0.71
CA THR A 123 10.12 9.48 -0.56
C THR A 123 11.47 8.85 -0.25
N HIS A 124 11.76 7.73 -0.88
CA HIS A 124 13.00 6.99 -0.74
C HIS A 124 13.62 6.70 -2.09
N GLN A 125 14.95 6.62 -2.13
CA GLN A 125 15.68 6.27 -3.34
C GLN A 125 16.43 4.96 -3.14
N TYR A 126 16.44 4.15 -4.20
CA TYR A 126 17.21 2.91 -4.32
C TYR A 126 18.08 3.00 -5.57
N TYR A 127 19.31 2.54 -5.50
CA TYR A 127 20.16 2.39 -6.67
C TYR A 127 20.12 0.93 -7.10
N VAL A 128 19.55 0.64 -8.28
CA VAL A 128 19.46 -0.73 -8.82
C VAL A 128 20.53 -0.97 -9.88
N ASP A 129 21.04 -2.20 -9.94
CA ASP A 129 22.26 -2.55 -10.69
C ASP A 129 22.00 -3.03 -12.13
N GLY A 130 20.74 -3.33 -12.48
CA GLY A 130 20.40 -3.87 -13.79
C GLY A 130 18.94 -3.71 -14.17
N ASN A 131 18.65 -3.91 -15.45
CA ASN A 131 17.28 -3.92 -15.96
C ASN A 131 16.63 -5.26 -15.60
N SER A 132 15.46 -5.24 -14.95
CA SER A 132 14.71 -6.46 -14.62
C SER A 132 13.25 -6.14 -14.31
N SER A 133 12.37 -7.14 -14.48
CA SER A 133 10.97 -7.13 -14.07
C SER A 133 10.72 -7.83 -12.74
N SER A 134 11.78 -8.30 -12.06
CA SER A 134 11.68 -9.15 -10.88
C SER A 134 12.02 -8.41 -9.58
N TYR A 135 11.92 -7.07 -9.58
CA TYR A 135 12.07 -6.29 -8.35
C TYR A 135 10.79 -6.34 -7.54
N TYR A 136 10.87 -6.43 -6.22
CA TYR A 136 9.70 -6.42 -5.34
C TYR A 136 10.03 -5.71 -4.02
N LEU A 137 8.99 -5.28 -3.31
CA LEU A 137 9.14 -4.62 -2.01
C LEU A 137 8.85 -5.59 -0.87
N VAL A 138 9.64 -5.49 0.20
CA VAL A 138 9.35 -6.12 1.49
C VAL A 138 9.17 -5.01 2.51
N ALA A 139 8.03 -4.99 3.19
CA ALA A 139 7.73 -4.05 4.24
C ALA A 139 7.63 -4.78 5.58
N GLU A 140 8.31 -4.26 6.59
CA GLU A 140 8.38 -4.79 7.95
C GLU A 140 7.93 -3.70 8.92
N LYS A 141 7.20 -4.04 9.98
CA LYS A 141 6.82 -3.07 11.03
C LYS A 141 7.21 -3.56 12.41
N SER A 142 7.58 -2.60 13.26
CA SER A 142 7.71 -2.83 14.69
C SER A 142 6.33 -2.88 15.37
N GLY A 143 6.05 -3.96 16.10
CA GLY A 143 4.81 -4.08 16.88
C GLY A 143 3.63 -4.71 16.13
N ARG A 144 2.98 -5.66 16.78
CA ARG A 144 1.97 -6.55 16.18
C ARG A 144 0.57 -5.94 16.08
N TYR A 145 0.22 -4.96 16.93
CA TYR A 145 -1.17 -4.55 17.16
C TYR A 145 -1.70 -3.39 16.30
N TYR A 146 -0.94 -2.92 15.32
CA TYR A 146 -1.34 -1.79 14.46
C TYR A 146 -1.43 -2.22 13.00
N GLU A 147 -2.50 -1.84 12.32
CA GLU A 147 -2.63 -1.98 10.88
C GLU A 147 -1.88 -0.82 10.22
N ILE A 148 -1.16 -1.09 9.14
CA ILE A 148 -0.46 -0.07 8.37
C ILE A 148 -0.91 -0.16 6.91
N ARG A 149 -1.24 1.00 6.33
CA ARG A 149 -1.53 1.14 4.91
C ARG A 149 -0.56 2.11 4.29
N ALA A 150 0.04 1.71 3.18
CA ALA A 150 0.88 2.57 2.36
C ALA A 150 0.50 2.43 0.89
N THR A 151 0.22 3.56 0.24
CA THR A 151 -0.07 3.63 -1.19
C THR A 151 0.86 4.63 -1.85
N GLY A 152 1.25 4.38 -3.09
CA GLY A 152 2.10 5.31 -3.80
C GLY A 152 2.67 4.72 -5.06
N THR A 153 3.90 5.12 -5.40
CA THR A 153 4.51 4.75 -6.67
C THR A 153 6.00 4.44 -6.56
N LEU A 154 6.46 3.53 -7.41
CA LEU A 154 7.85 3.22 -7.64
C LEU A 154 8.17 3.49 -9.12
N LYS A 155 9.20 4.28 -9.39
CA LYS A 155 9.63 4.57 -10.76
C LYS A 155 11.12 4.85 -10.86
N ASN A 156 11.69 4.57 -12.02
CA ASN A 156 13.01 5.10 -12.36
C ASN A 156 13.00 6.64 -12.31
N LYS A 157 14.07 7.22 -11.79
CA LYS A 157 14.27 8.67 -11.71
C LYS A 157 14.63 9.25 -13.07
#